data_AF-A0A1N7RT84-F1
#
_entry.id   AF-A0A1N7RT84-F1
#
_cell.length_a   1.000
_cell.length_b   1.000
_cell.length_c   1.000
_cell.angle_alpha   90.00
_cell.angle_beta   90.00
_cell.angle_gamma   90.00
#
_symmetry.space_group_name_H-M   'P 1'
#
loop_
_entity.id
_entity.type
_entity.pdbx_description
1 polymer ?
#
loop_
_entity_poly.entity_id
_entity_poly.type
_entity_poly.pdbx_seq_one_letter_code
_entity_poly.pdbx_strand_id
1 'polypeptide(L)'
;MRLHLTDAGAITLLDPANFKKLDVLVDPQPRERLDQAIARIGRRDGEEHIRLAPPVLRFLSGHAGDPGWEAGFATMIDYATRFGWVNDSGEIRAHITLNDGDEVVSLADFKAAMRALPAGISAITTGSGDAVAGMIVSSLTSISAEPPLVGFFVNQSSSMRAPLMASGRFVANILGEEHGAVMSTLLGAPQGPQRFTEGCWSDGQHGLPVLIDALASLECDIVCTQPLGTHDLVVGKIRKTANREANPMVNFNASTHKLVQLTLH
;
A
#
# COMPACT_ATOMS: atom_id res chain seq x y z
N MET A 1 16.27 -18.50 13.56
CA MET A 1 15.34 -17.41 13.26
C MET A 1 15.87 -16.72 12.03
N ARG A 2 14.99 -16.26 11.17
CA ARG A 2 15.39 -15.67 9.89
C ARG A 2 14.51 -14.46 9.62
N LEU A 3 15.13 -13.32 9.41
CA LEU A 3 14.41 -12.13 9.02
C LEU A 3 14.25 -12.16 7.50
N HIS A 4 13.04 -11.98 6.98
CA HIS A 4 12.77 -11.98 5.54
C HIS A 4 12.37 -10.57 5.09
N LEU A 5 13.16 -10.01 4.17
CA LEU A 5 12.93 -8.73 3.51
C LEU A 5 12.40 -8.99 2.11
N THR A 6 11.10 -8.78 1.92
CA THR A 6 10.48 -9.02 0.62
C THR A 6 10.65 -7.84 -0.33
N ASP A 7 10.62 -8.11 -1.63
CA ASP A 7 10.65 -7.08 -2.67
C ASP A 7 9.40 -6.18 -2.66
N ALA A 8 8.32 -6.67 -2.04
CA ALA A 8 7.07 -5.97 -1.75
C ALA A 8 7.13 -5.06 -0.51
N GLY A 9 8.24 -5.05 0.24
CA GLY A 9 8.47 -4.18 1.40
C GLY A 9 7.95 -4.72 2.72
N ALA A 10 7.55 -6.00 2.77
CA ALA A 10 7.22 -6.70 4.00
C ALA A 10 8.49 -7.12 4.73
N ILE A 11 8.42 -7.08 6.06
CA ILE A 11 9.50 -7.50 6.97
C ILE A 11 8.90 -8.47 7.95
N THR A 12 9.32 -9.73 7.90
CA THR A 12 8.79 -10.79 8.76
C THR A 12 9.92 -11.55 9.46
N LEU A 13 9.63 -12.10 10.64
CA LEU A 13 10.55 -12.97 11.35
C LEU A 13 10.04 -14.41 11.25
N LEU A 14 10.76 -15.23 10.49
CA LEU A 14 10.51 -16.67 10.32
C LEU A 14 11.22 -17.45 11.43
N ASP A 15 10.56 -18.51 11.90
CA ASP A 15 11.03 -19.36 13.00
C ASP A 15 11.52 -18.56 14.22
N PRO A 16 10.68 -17.73 14.85
CA PRO A 16 11.10 -16.79 15.91
C PRO A 16 11.67 -17.48 17.16
N ALA A 17 11.39 -18.77 17.37
CA ALA A 17 11.92 -19.57 18.48
C ALA A 17 13.21 -20.37 18.11
N ASN A 18 13.71 -20.26 16.88
CA ASN A 18 14.95 -20.93 16.49
C ASN A 18 16.17 -20.06 16.87
N PHE A 19 16.73 -20.28 18.05
CA PHE A 19 17.88 -19.52 18.56
C PHE A 19 19.26 -20.03 18.07
N LYS A 20 19.30 -21.03 17.19
CA LYS A 20 20.56 -21.64 16.71
C LYS A 20 21.19 -20.90 15.54
N LYS A 21 20.42 -20.05 14.86
CA LYS A 21 20.87 -19.26 13.72
C LYS A 21 20.12 -17.93 13.65
N LEU A 22 20.79 -16.91 13.16
CA LEU A 22 20.20 -15.63 12.79
C LEU A 22 20.76 -15.21 11.43
N ASP A 23 19.90 -15.15 10.43
CA ASP A 23 20.23 -14.75 9.08
C ASP A 23 19.10 -13.92 8.46
N VAL A 24 19.40 -13.28 7.34
CA VAL A 24 18.50 -12.35 6.66
C VAL A 24 18.30 -12.82 5.24
N LEU A 25 17.08 -13.26 4.92
CA LEU A 25 16.69 -13.61 3.56
C LEU A 25 16.19 -12.36 2.84
N VAL A 26 16.68 -12.11 1.63
CA VAL A 26 16.33 -10.93 0.84
C VAL A 26 15.85 -11.36 -0.54
N ASP A 27 14.63 -10.97 -0.89
CA ASP A 27 14.12 -11.17 -2.26
C ASP A 27 14.83 -10.23 -3.25
N PRO A 28 15.03 -10.64 -4.51
CA PRO A 28 15.69 -9.82 -5.52
C PRO A 28 15.02 -8.44 -5.69
N GLN A 29 15.74 -7.37 -5.35
CA GLN A 29 15.18 -6.02 -5.39
C GLN A 29 16.26 -4.94 -5.60
N PRO A 30 15.88 -3.72 -6.06
CA PRO A 30 16.82 -2.62 -6.22
C PRO A 30 17.51 -2.26 -4.89
N ARG A 31 18.80 -1.92 -4.96
CA ARG A 31 19.63 -1.59 -3.78
C ARG A 31 19.01 -0.50 -2.89
N GLU A 32 18.42 0.52 -3.49
CA GLU A 32 17.76 1.61 -2.75
C GLU A 32 16.59 1.11 -1.89
N ARG A 33 15.74 0.22 -2.43
CA ARG A 33 14.62 -0.37 -1.69
C ARG A 33 15.12 -1.25 -0.55
N LEU A 34 16.14 -2.05 -0.82
CA LEU A 34 16.79 -2.88 0.19
C LEU A 34 17.36 -2.02 1.33
N ASP A 35 18.03 -0.92 1.01
CA ASP A 35 18.61 -0.02 2.02
C ASP A 35 17.51 0.67 2.88
N GLN A 36 16.39 1.05 2.27
CA GLN A 36 15.22 1.55 3.00
C GLN A 36 14.61 0.48 3.92
N ALA A 37 14.53 -0.76 3.48
CA ALA A 37 14.05 -1.87 4.30
C ALA A 37 15.00 -2.17 5.47
N ILE A 38 16.32 -2.17 5.22
CA ILE A 38 17.36 -2.36 6.25
C ILE A 38 17.28 -1.25 7.31
N ALA A 39 17.07 0.00 6.91
CA ALA A 39 16.96 1.13 7.85
C ALA A 39 15.83 0.99 8.88
N ARG A 40 14.80 0.17 8.59
CA ARG A 40 13.69 -0.10 9.53
C ARG A 40 14.05 -1.13 10.60
N ILE A 41 15.12 -1.90 10.40
CA ILE A 41 15.50 -3.04 11.27
C ILE A 41 16.90 -2.91 11.88
N GLY A 42 17.68 -1.94 11.41
CA GLY A 42 19.04 -1.69 11.84
C GLY A 42 19.83 -0.92 10.78
N ARG A 43 21.03 -1.39 10.45
CA ARG A 43 21.92 -0.74 9.46
C ARG A 43 22.74 -1.74 8.66
N ARG A 44 23.18 -1.33 7.47
CA ARG A 44 24.06 -2.13 6.61
C ARG A 44 25.46 -2.25 7.23
N ASP A 45 26.10 -3.40 7.07
CA ASP A 45 27.47 -3.72 7.54
C ASP A 45 28.25 -4.44 6.44
N GLY A 46 28.74 -3.67 5.46
CA GLY A 46 29.34 -4.21 4.24
C GLY A 46 28.32 -4.73 3.23
N GLU A 47 28.77 -5.58 2.30
CA GLU A 47 27.91 -6.09 1.23
C GLU A 47 27.03 -7.26 1.67
N GLU A 48 27.57 -8.16 2.48
CA GLU A 48 26.94 -9.43 2.84
C GLU A 48 26.33 -9.46 4.25
N HIS A 49 26.38 -8.35 5.01
CA HIS A 49 25.89 -8.35 6.38
C HIS A 49 25.08 -7.10 6.72
N ILE A 50 24.22 -7.25 7.73
CA ILE A 50 23.54 -6.14 8.40
C ILE A 50 23.73 -6.25 9.91
N ARG A 51 23.61 -5.12 10.60
CA ARG A 51 23.53 -5.03 12.05
C ARG A 51 22.07 -4.83 12.42
N LEU A 52 21.50 -5.82 13.08
CA LEU A 52 20.11 -5.85 13.52
C LEU A 52 19.97 -5.28 14.92
N ALA A 53 18.95 -4.44 15.12
CA ALA A 53 18.58 -3.95 16.44
C ALA A 53 17.77 -5.03 17.19
N PRO A 54 18.22 -5.53 18.36
CA PRO A 54 17.48 -6.53 19.12
C PRO A 54 16.02 -6.18 19.44
N PRO A 55 15.65 -4.92 19.73
CA PRO A 55 14.24 -4.54 19.93
C PRO A 55 13.35 -4.86 18.73
N VAL A 56 13.86 -4.78 17.51
CA VAL A 56 13.11 -5.10 16.29
C VAL A 56 12.83 -6.59 16.21
N LEU A 57 13.80 -7.44 16.55
CA LEU A 57 13.59 -8.90 16.60
C LEU A 57 12.55 -9.29 17.65
N ARG A 58 12.60 -8.66 18.84
CA ARG A 58 11.57 -8.86 19.87
C ARG A 58 10.19 -8.47 19.35
N PHE A 59 10.07 -7.29 18.75
CA PHE A 59 8.82 -6.81 18.18
C PHE A 59 8.26 -7.77 17.11
N LEU A 60 9.08 -8.14 16.13
CA LEU A 60 8.67 -9.02 15.03
C LEU A 60 8.39 -10.46 15.46
N SER A 61 8.94 -10.91 16.60
CA SER A 61 8.71 -12.26 17.11
C SER A 61 7.27 -12.51 17.56
N GLY A 62 6.54 -11.47 17.97
CA GLY A 62 5.25 -11.63 18.65
C GLY A 62 5.34 -12.27 20.05
N HIS A 63 6.54 -12.54 20.56
CA HIS A 63 6.79 -13.18 21.86
C HIS A 63 7.46 -12.26 22.89
N ALA A 64 7.49 -10.95 22.63
CA ALA A 64 8.09 -9.98 23.55
C ALA A 64 7.45 -10.09 24.94
N GLY A 65 8.28 -10.30 25.97
CA GLY A 65 7.83 -10.48 27.35
C GLY A 65 7.47 -11.91 27.76
N ASP A 66 7.51 -12.89 26.85
CA ASP A 66 7.45 -14.31 27.20
C ASP A 66 8.78 -14.73 27.88
N PRO A 67 8.77 -15.21 29.13
CA PRO A 67 10.01 -15.50 29.86
C PRO A 67 10.87 -16.59 29.23
N GLY A 68 10.24 -17.62 28.62
CA GLY A 68 10.96 -18.72 27.98
C GLY A 68 11.64 -18.26 26.70
N TRP A 69 10.93 -17.46 25.90
CA TRP A 69 11.48 -16.86 24.70
C TRP A 69 12.61 -15.87 25.02
N GLU A 70 12.44 -14.98 26.01
CA GLU A 70 13.48 -14.01 26.39
C GLU A 70 14.74 -14.70 26.93
N ALA A 71 14.61 -15.80 27.68
CA ALA A 71 15.76 -16.58 28.13
C ALA A 71 16.52 -17.23 26.96
N GLY A 72 15.79 -17.79 25.99
CA GLY A 72 16.38 -18.34 24.76
C GLY A 72 17.06 -17.26 23.91
N PHE A 73 16.42 -16.10 23.78
CA PHE A 73 16.95 -14.96 23.05
C PHE A 73 18.22 -14.40 23.72
N ALA A 74 18.22 -14.21 25.05
CA ALA A 74 19.39 -13.80 25.80
C ALA A 74 20.57 -14.77 25.62
N THR A 75 20.30 -16.08 25.66
CA THR A 75 21.32 -17.12 25.41
C THR A 75 21.93 -16.99 24.01
N MET A 76 21.11 -16.68 22.99
CA MET A 76 21.57 -16.43 21.63
C MET A 76 22.47 -15.18 21.55
N ILE A 77 22.09 -14.09 22.22
CA ILE A 77 22.87 -12.84 22.28
C ILE A 77 24.22 -13.08 22.97
N ASP A 78 24.24 -13.81 24.09
CA ASP A 78 25.47 -14.15 24.80
C ASP A 78 26.41 -14.98 23.93
N TYR A 79 25.86 -15.95 23.19
CA TYR A 79 26.62 -16.71 22.21
C TYR A 79 27.20 -15.79 21.13
N ALA A 80 26.38 -14.94 20.50
CA ALA A 80 26.83 -14.02 19.44
C ALA A 80 27.90 -13.03 19.93
N THR A 81 27.80 -12.55 21.18
CA THR A 81 28.78 -11.66 21.82
C THR A 81 30.15 -12.32 21.92
N ARG A 82 30.22 -13.62 22.28
CA ARG A 82 31.49 -14.36 22.38
C ARG A 82 32.26 -14.45 21.07
N PHE A 83 31.57 -14.35 19.94
CA PHE A 83 32.17 -14.35 18.60
C PHE A 83 32.35 -12.95 18.00
N GLY A 84 32.10 -11.88 18.78
CA GLY A 84 32.21 -10.50 18.32
C GLY A 84 31.14 -10.08 17.31
N TRP A 85 30.03 -10.84 17.24
CA TRP A 85 28.92 -10.52 16.34
C TRP A 85 28.00 -9.45 16.91
N VAL A 86 28.10 -9.16 18.21
CA VAL A 86 27.40 -8.04 18.86
C VAL A 86 28.37 -6.88 19.01
N ASN A 87 27.99 -5.67 18.60
CA ASN A 87 28.81 -4.47 18.76
C ASN A 87 28.50 -3.74 20.07
N ASP A 88 29.23 -2.66 20.35
CA ASP A 88 29.08 -1.86 21.57
C ASP A 88 27.68 -1.24 21.74
N SER A 89 26.97 -1.01 20.63
CA SER A 89 25.57 -0.56 20.63
C SER A 89 24.56 -1.70 20.84
N GLY A 90 25.01 -2.94 21.02
CA GLY A 90 24.17 -4.12 21.24
C GLY A 90 23.54 -4.69 19.96
N GLU A 91 23.95 -4.24 18.77
CA GLU A 91 23.40 -4.73 17.50
C GLU A 91 24.08 -6.03 17.06
N ILE A 92 23.28 -6.93 16.50
CA ILE A 92 23.71 -8.27 16.14
C ILE A 92 24.01 -8.31 14.64
N ARG A 93 25.20 -8.77 14.29
CA ARG A 93 25.59 -8.99 12.89
C ARG A 93 24.90 -10.24 12.35
N ALA A 94 24.20 -10.09 11.22
CA ALA A 94 23.55 -11.18 10.51
C ALA A 94 23.95 -11.18 9.05
N HIS A 95 24.15 -12.36 8.48
CA HIS A 95 24.49 -12.55 7.08
C HIS A 95 23.24 -12.44 6.19
N ILE A 96 23.39 -11.80 5.02
CA ILE A 96 22.37 -11.71 4.00
C ILE A 96 22.47 -12.93 3.08
N THR A 97 21.34 -13.59 2.83
CA THR A 97 21.18 -14.61 1.81
C THR A 97 20.14 -14.13 0.81
N LEU A 98 20.44 -14.23 -0.48
CA LEU A 98 19.50 -13.90 -1.55
C LEU A 98 18.50 -15.05 -1.75
N ASN A 99 17.24 -14.71 -1.96
CA ASN A 99 16.20 -15.67 -2.31
C ASN A 99 16.21 -15.90 -3.83
N ASP A 100 17.09 -16.79 -4.30
CA ASP A 100 17.24 -17.09 -5.73
C ASP A 100 16.01 -17.81 -6.34
N GLY A 101 15.01 -18.18 -5.52
CA GLY A 101 13.80 -18.91 -5.94
C GLY A 101 12.54 -18.07 -6.08
N ASP A 102 12.61 -16.75 -5.95
CA ASP A 102 11.45 -15.84 -6.08
C ASP A 102 11.18 -15.46 -7.54
N GLU A 103 10.88 -16.45 -8.39
CA GLU A 103 10.55 -16.21 -9.79
C GLU A 103 9.16 -15.58 -9.92
N VAL A 104 9.12 -14.34 -10.43
CA VAL A 104 7.88 -13.63 -10.75
C VAL A 104 7.59 -13.65 -12.25
N VAL A 105 6.30 -13.58 -12.62
CA VAL A 105 5.87 -13.46 -14.02
C VAL A 105 6.40 -12.16 -14.65
N SER A 106 6.52 -12.13 -15.99
CA SER A 106 6.95 -10.92 -16.68
C SER A 106 5.92 -9.79 -16.53
N LEU A 107 6.36 -8.53 -16.67
CA LEU A 107 5.45 -7.37 -16.67
C LEU A 107 4.37 -7.48 -17.75
N ALA A 108 4.70 -8.08 -18.89
CA ALA A 108 3.76 -8.30 -19.98
C ALA A 108 2.68 -9.31 -19.59
N ASP A 109 3.06 -10.43 -18.98
CA ASP A 109 2.13 -11.46 -18.51
C ASP A 109 1.23 -10.94 -17.39
N PHE A 110 1.80 -10.21 -16.43
CA PHE A 110 1.04 -9.54 -15.39
C PHE A 110 -0.02 -8.60 -15.98
N LYS A 111 0.38 -7.72 -16.91
CA LYS A 111 -0.56 -6.79 -17.57
C LYS A 111 -1.63 -7.53 -18.38
N ALA A 112 -1.26 -8.60 -19.07
CA ALA A 112 -2.20 -9.40 -19.84
C ALA A 112 -3.25 -10.06 -18.94
N ALA A 113 -2.83 -10.67 -17.83
CA ALA A 113 -3.72 -11.25 -16.84
C ALA A 113 -4.64 -10.20 -16.20
N MET A 114 -4.09 -9.04 -15.79
CA MET A 114 -4.89 -7.98 -15.15
C MET A 114 -5.90 -7.33 -16.10
N ARG A 115 -5.64 -7.29 -17.41
CA ARG A 115 -6.61 -6.81 -18.42
C ARG A 115 -7.87 -7.67 -18.50
N ALA A 116 -7.80 -8.93 -18.09
CA ALA A 116 -8.94 -9.84 -18.06
C ALA A 116 -9.85 -9.62 -16.84
N LEU A 117 -9.42 -8.84 -15.84
CA LEU A 117 -10.20 -8.54 -14.65
C LEU A 117 -11.00 -7.24 -14.85
N PRO A 118 -12.33 -7.31 -15.08
CA PRO A 118 -13.15 -6.10 -15.13
C PRO A 118 -13.22 -5.44 -13.75
N ALA A 119 -13.18 -4.12 -13.70
CA ALA A 119 -13.27 -3.37 -12.47
C ALA A 119 -14.10 -2.09 -12.66
N GLY A 120 -14.82 -1.70 -11.60
CA GLY A 120 -15.46 -0.39 -11.56
C GLY A 120 -14.42 0.74 -11.61
N ILE A 121 -14.84 1.91 -12.07
CA ILE A 121 -13.99 3.10 -12.14
C ILE A 121 -14.40 4.07 -11.04
N SER A 122 -13.44 4.66 -10.34
CA SER A 122 -13.69 5.68 -9.33
C SER A 122 -12.73 6.86 -9.47
N ALA A 123 -13.24 8.06 -9.27
CA ALA A 123 -12.43 9.25 -9.06
C ALA A 123 -12.16 9.43 -7.57
N ILE A 124 -10.90 9.31 -7.17
CA ILE A 124 -10.43 9.68 -5.83
C ILE A 124 -10.08 11.16 -5.84
N THR A 125 -10.67 11.92 -4.92
CA THR A 125 -10.43 13.36 -4.78
C THR A 125 -9.95 13.69 -3.37
N THR A 126 -9.13 14.72 -3.24
CA THR A 126 -8.59 15.17 -1.95
C THR A 126 -8.19 16.65 -2.02
N GLY A 127 -7.92 17.25 -0.87
CA GLY A 127 -7.57 18.66 -0.76
C GLY A 127 -8.73 19.59 -1.11
N SER A 128 -8.45 20.88 -1.13
CA SER A 128 -9.38 21.95 -1.48
C SER A 128 -8.60 23.17 -1.97
N GLY A 129 -9.29 24.12 -2.63
CA GLY A 129 -8.65 25.29 -3.22
C GLY A 129 -7.51 24.90 -4.17
N ASP A 130 -6.36 25.57 -4.06
CA ASP A 130 -5.20 25.30 -4.93
C ASP A 130 -4.53 23.95 -4.68
N ALA A 131 -4.75 23.33 -3.52
CA ALA A 131 -4.20 22.02 -3.17
C ALA A 131 -5.11 20.85 -3.60
N VAL A 132 -6.22 21.14 -4.29
CA VAL A 132 -7.16 20.13 -4.75
C VAL A 132 -6.50 19.18 -5.75
N ALA A 133 -6.71 17.89 -5.56
CA ALA A 133 -6.10 16.86 -6.38
C ALA A 133 -7.07 15.72 -6.64
N GLY A 134 -6.90 15.08 -7.80
CA GLY A 134 -7.75 13.99 -8.24
C GLY A 134 -6.99 12.92 -9.01
N MET A 135 -7.49 11.69 -8.93
CA MET A 135 -6.96 10.51 -9.63
C MET A 135 -8.09 9.57 -10.01
N ILE A 136 -7.98 8.94 -11.18
CA ILE A 136 -8.83 7.80 -11.56
C ILE A 136 -8.19 6.50 -11.09
N VAL A 137 -8.96 5.66 -10.41
CA VAL A 137 -8.54 4.32 -9.98
C VAL A 137 -9.57 3.28 -10.41
N SER A 138 -9.08 2.08 -10.71
CA SER A 138 -9.90 0.87 -10.86
C SER A 138 -9.61 -0.14 -9.76
N SER A 139 -8.93 0.29 -8.68
CA SER A 139 -8.46 -0.56 -7.59
C SER A 139 -9.25 -0.36 -6.28
N LEU A 140 -10.29 0.48 -6.30
CA LEU A 140 -11.16 0.69 -5.15
C LEU A 140 -11.87 -0.62 -4.80
N THR A 141 -11.78 -1.03 -3.54
CA THR A 141 -12.45 -2.23 -3.03
C THR A 141 -12.99 -2.02 -1.62
N SER A 142 -14.03 -2.79 -1.27
CA SER A 142 -14.55 -2.89 0.09
C SER A 142 -13.58 -3.72 0.95
N ILE A 143 -13.33 -3.28 2.18
CA ILE A 143 -12.44 -3.98 3.13
C ILE A 143 -13.22 -4.54 4.32
N SER A 144 -14.12 -3.75 4.92
CA SER A 144 -14.91 -4.18 6.07
C SER A 144 -16.23 -3.41 6.13
N ALA A 145 -17.27 -4.06 6.66
CA ALA A 145 -18.53 -3.40 7.01
C ALA A 145 -18.52 -2.84 8.44
N GLU A 146 -17.76 -3.46 9.36
CA GLU A 146 -17.70 -3.08 10.77
C GLU A 146 -16.23 -3.04 11.25
N PRO A 147 -15.62 -1.84 11.36
CA PRO A 147 -16.11 -0.55 10.88
C PRO A 147 -16.16 -0.49 9.33
N PRO A 148 -16.91 0.47 8.73
CA PRO A 148 -17.01 0.59 7.27
C PRO A 148 -15.69 1.11 6.69
N LEU A 149 -14.97 0.24 5.99
CA LEU A 149 -13.64 0.50 5.41
C LEU A 149 -13.63 0.21 3.91
N VAL A 150 -12.98 1.10 3.16
CA VAL A 150 -12.63 0.91 1.74
C VAL A 150 -11.15 1.15 1.55
N GLY A 151 -10.57 0.59 0.48
CA GLY A 151 -9.19 0.86 0.13
C GLY A 151 -8.94 0.91 -1.35
N PHE A 152 -7.85 1.57 -1.73
CA PHE A 152 -7.36 1.67 -3.10
C PHE A 152 -5.84 1.80 -3.08
N PHE A 153 -5.21 1.65 -4.24
CA PHE A 153 -3.76 1.76 -4.40
C PHE A 153 -3.38 3.04 -5.13
N VAL A 154 -2.43 3.79 -4.58
CA VAL A 154 -1.83 4.96 -5.23
C VAL A 154 -0.36 4.66 -5.53
N ASN A 155 0.09 4.92 -6.77
CA ASN A 155 1.50 4.75 -7.10
C ASN A 155 2.35 5.76 -6.31
N GLN A 156 3.49 5.34 -5.78
CA GLN A 156 4.36 6.20 -4.97
C GLN A 156 4.89 7.42 -5.73
N SER A 157 4.99 7.34 -7.05
CA SER A 157 5.38 8.46 -7.94
C SER A 157 4.23 9.38 -8.34
N SER A 158 2.99 9.08 -7.94
CA SER A 158 1.83 9.88 -8.32
C SER A 158 1.86 11.28 -7.70
N SER A 159 1.53 12.29 -8.51
CA SER A 159 1.28 13.67 -8.05
C SER A 159 0.11 13.79 -7.07
N MET A 160 -0.79 12.80 -7.01
CA MET A 160 -1.90 12.73 -6.04
C MET A 160 -1.41 12.37 -4.63
N ARG A 161 -0.28 11.67 -4.51
CA ARG A 161 0.17 11.07 -3.24
C ARG A 161 0.41 12.11 -2.16
N ALA A 162 1.16 13.16 -2.45
CA ALA A 162 1.48 14.18 -1.44
C ALA A 162 0.24 14.95 -0.95
N PRO A 163 -0.64 15.47 -1.83
CA PRO A 163 -1.92 16.07 -1.40
C PRO A 163 -2.78 15.12 -0.56
N LEU A 164 -2.86 13.84 -0.96
CA LEU A 164 -3.65 12.83 -0.26
C LEU A 164 -3.14 12.59 1.16
N MET A 165 -1.83 12.43 1.33
CA MET A 165 -1.21 12.25 2.64
C MET A 165 -1.32 13.51 3.51
N ALA A 166 -1.17 14.70 2.91
CA ALA A 166 -1.28 15.97 3.63
C ALA A 166 -2.72 16.25 4.11
N SER A 167 -3.71 15.91 3.30
CA SER A 167 -5.14 16.06 3.63
C SER A 167 -5.59 15.06 4.71
N GLY A 168 -5.08 13.83 4.67
CA GLY A 168 -5.53 12.74 5.55
C GLY A 168 -6.97 12.29 5.28
N ARG A 169 -7.59 12.76 4.19
CA ARG A 169 -8.97 12.50 3.79
C ARG A 169 -9.09 12.36 2.29
N PHE A 170 -10.12 11.66 1.84
CA PHE A 170 -10.46 11.59 0.41
C PHE A 170 -11.95 11.36 0.20
N VAL A 171 -12.42 11.60 -1.02
CA VAL A 171 -13.72 11.13 -1.50
C VAL A 171 -13.50 10.12 -2.61
N ALA A 172 -14.10 8.94 -2.49
CA ALA A 172 -14.19 7.99 -3.59
C ALA A 172 -15.52 8.19 -4.32
N ASN A 173 -15.46 8.71 -5.55
CA ASN A 173 -16.63 8.95 -6.39
C ASN A 173 -16.72 7.84 -7.45
N ILE A 174 -17.68 6.94 -7.32
CA ILE A 174 -17.90 5.81 -8.23
C ILE A 174 -18.52 6.31 -9.51
N LEU A 175 -17.82 6.14 -10.64
CA LEU A 175 -18.18 6.73 -11.92
C LEU A 175 -19.15 5.87 -12.72
N GLY A 176 -20.11 6.55 -13.34
CA GLY A 176 -21.08 6.00 -14.29
C GLY A 176 -20.72 6.28 -15.75
N GLU A 177 -21.53 5.75 -16.66
CA GLU A 177 -21.37 5.89 -18.11
C GLU A 177 -21.32 7.34 -18.60
N GLU A 178 -21.95 8.27 -17.88
CA GLU A 178 -22.01 9.70 -18.20
C GLU A 178 -20.70 10.45 -17.88
N HIS A 179 -19.80 9.85 -17.08
CA HIS A 179 -18.65 10.54 -16.50
C HIS A 179 -17.36 10.44 -17.34
N GLY A 180 -17.48 10.17 -18.65
CA GLY A 180 -16.33 10.09 -19.56
C GLY A 180 -15.50 11.38 -19.62
N ALA A 181 -16.18 12.54 -19.62
CA ALA A 181 -15.51 13.86 -19.62
C ALA A 181 -14.74 14.11 -18.31
N VAL A 182 -15.38 13.81 -17.16
CA VAL A 182 -14.75 13.86 -15.84
C VAL A 182 -13.48 13.01 -15.80
N MET A 183 -13.57 11.77 -16.28
CA MET A 183 -12.44 10.84 -16.34
C MET A 183 -11.31 11.40 -17.22
N SER A 184 -11.63 11.92 -18.40
CA SER A 184 -10.66 12.51 -19.32
C SER A 184 -9.89 13.67 -18.68
N THR A 185 -10.61 14.60 -18.02
CA THR A 185 -10.01 15.76 -17.36
C THR A 185 -9.13 15.35 -16.17
N LEU A 186 -9.56 14.36 -15.38
CA LEU A 186 -8.77 13.80 -14.26
C LEU A 186 -7.57 12.95 -14.73
N LEU A 187 -7.50 12.54 -15.99
CA LEU A 187 -6.32 11.86 -16.54
C LEU A 187 -5.36 12.83 -17.24
N GLY A 188 -5.87 13.89 -17.87
CA GLY A 188 -5.08 14.76 -18.75
C GLY A 188 -4.54 16.06 -18.15
N ALA A 189 -5.26 16.70 -17.22
CA ALA A 189 -4.85 18.00 -16.66
C ALA A 189 -3.75 17.85 -15.58
N PRO A 190 -2.99 18.91 -15.22
CA PRO A 190 -2.15 18.90 -14.01
C PRO A 190 -3.04 18.89 -12.74
N GLN A 191 -2.49 18.49 -11.58
CA GLN A 191 -3.20 18.65 -10.30
C GLN A 191 -3.57 20.11 -10.05
N GLY A 192 -4.67 20.34 -9.33
CA GLY A 192 -5.22 21.67 -9.07
C GLY A 192 -6.66 21.85 -9.59
N PRO A 193 -7.22 23.06 -9.42
CA PRO A 193 -8.63 23.35 -9.71
C PRO A 193 -9.07 23.05 -11.15
N GLN A 194 -8.16 23.13 -12.11
CA GLN A 194 -8.47 22.88 -13.53
C GLN A 194 -9.00 21.45 -13.77
N ARG A 195 -8.65 20.48 -12.91
CA ARG A 195 -9.17 19.11 -12.96
C ARG A 195 -10.67 19.00 -12.68
N PHE A 196 -11.23 19.99 -12.00
CA PHE A 196 -12.59 19.98 -11.47
C PHE A 196 -13.53 20.91 -12.24
N THR A 197 -13.14 21.23 -13.49
CA THR A 197 -13.93 22.08 -14.41
C THR A 197 -15.03 21.32 -15.12
N GLU A 198 -14.89 20.00 -15.28
CA GLU A 198 -15.87 19.09 -15.86
C GLU A 198 -16.54 18.25 -14.78
N GLY A 199 -17.87 18.16 -14.80
CA GLY A 199 -18.67 17.39 -13.84
C GLY A 199 -19.38 18.24 -12.77
N CYS A 200 -20.36 17.65 -12.09
CA CYS A 200 -21.16 18.32 -11.06
C CYS A 200 -20.46 18.26 -9.69
N TRP A 201 -19.34 18.98 -9.55
CA TRP A 201 -18.59 19.03 -8.30
C TRP A 201 -19.23 19.95 -7.27
N SER A 202 -19.12 19.56 -6.01
CA SER A 202 -19.51 20.37 -4.86
C SER A 202 -18.54 20.17 -3.70
N ASP A 203 -18.57 21.08 -2.73
CA ASP A 203 -17.79 20.95 -1.51
C ASP A 203 -18.48 20.00 -0.52
N GLY A 204 -17.82 18.89 -0.24
CA GLY A 204 -18.19 17.95 0.80
C GLY A 204 -17.72 18.39 2.20
N GLN A 205 -17.63 17.42 3.11
CA GLN A 205 -17.01 17.66 4.41
C GLN A 205 -15.57 18.14 4.22
N HIS A 206 -15.21 19.17 4.98
CA HIS A 206 -13.87 19.79 4.93
C HIS A 206 -13.48 20.38 3.56
N GLY A 207 -14.45 20.65 2.68
CA GLY A 207 -14.21 21.25 1.36
C GLY A 207 -13.63 20.28 0.33
N LEU A 208 -13.72 18.96 0.57
CA LEU A 208 -13.28 17.95 -0.39
C LEU A 208 -14.23 17.91 -1.60
N PRO A 209 -13.74 17.78 -2.84
CA PRO A 209 -14.61 17.71 -4.01
C PRO A 209 -15.43 16.42 -4.03
N VAL A 210 -16.75 16.56 -4.05
CA VAL A 210 -17.72 15.47 -4.19
C VAL A 210 -18.42 15.62 -5.53
N LEU A 211 -18.44 14.54 -6.32
CA LEU A 211 -19.18 14.48 -7.58
C LEU A 211 -20.63 14.11 -7.28
N ILE A 212 -21.55 15.08 -7.39
CA ILE A 212 -22.94 14.93 -6.95
C ILE A 212 -23.72 13.92 -7.81
N ASP A 213 -23.36 13.79 -9.08
CA ASP A 213 -24.00 12.92 -10.06
C ASP A 213 -23.36 11.52 -10.17
N ALA A 214 -22.33 11.23 -9.37
CA ALA A 214 -21.71 9.91 -9.27
C ALA A 214 -22.72 8.82 -8.83
N LEU A 215 -22.46 7.55 -9.18
CA LEU A 215 -23.27 6.41 -8.71
C LEU A 215 -23.26 6.33 -7.18
N ALA A 216 -22.09 6.58 -6.60
CA ALA A 216 -21.94 6.80 -5.18
C ALA A 216 -20.74 7.69 -4.90
N SER A 217 -20.81 8.45 -3.81
CA SER A 217 -19.66 9.15 -3.22
C SER A 217 -19.44 8.65 -1.79
N LEU A 218 -18.19 8.39 -1.44
CA LEU A 218 -17.77 7.91 -0.12
C LEU A 218 -16.74 8.88 0.46
N GLU A 219 -17.16 9.71 1.41
CA GLU A 219 -16.27 10.65 2.11
C GLU A 219 -15.56 9.90 3.24
N CYS A 220 -14.23 9.88 3.23
CA CYS A 220 -13.42 8.99 4.05
C CYS A 220 -12.30 9.73 4.80
N ASP A 221 -12.06 9.32 6.05
CA ASP A 221 -10.81 9.63 6.76
C ASP A 221 -9.79 8.50 6.52
N ILE A 222 -8.55 8.83 6.19
CA ILE A 222 -7.49 7.84 6.05
C ILE A 222 -7.13 7.29 7.44
N VAL A 223 -7.20 5.97 7.60
CA VAL A 223 -6.89 5.28 8.86
C VAL A 223 -5.66 4.38 8.77
N CYS A 224 -5.24 4.01 7.56
CA CYS A 224 -4.03 3.24 7.33
C CYS A 224 -3.44 3.58 5.96
N THR A 225 -2.11 3.64 5.89
CA THR A 225 -1.37 3.68 4.63
C THR A 225 -0.21 2.70 4.73
N GLN A 226 -0.16 1.73 3.82
CA GLN A 226 0.83 0.66 3.83
C GLN A 226 1.55 0.59 2.48
N PRO A 227 2.88 0.80 2.44
CA PRO A 227 3.67 0.57 1.24
C PRO A 227 3.64 -0.91 0.85
N LEU A 228 3.36 -1.17 -0.44
CA LEU A 228 3.31 -2.48 -1.08
C LEU A 228 3.95 -2.37 -2.47
N GLY A 229 5.22 -2.76 -2.57
CA GLY A 229 6.03 -2.60 -3.78
C GLY A 229 6.13 -1.13 -4.22
N THR A 230 5.59 -0.81 -5.40
CA THR A 230 5.60 0.56 -5.97
C THR A 230 4.37 1.40 -5.63
N HIS A 231 3.42 0.84 -4.88
CA HIS A 231 2.17 1.50 -4.51
C HIS A 231 2.03 1.59 -3.00
N ASP A 232 1.22 2.54 -2.54
CA ASP A 232 0.71 2.57 -1.18
C ASP A 232 -0.75 2.10 -1.19
N LEU A 233 -1.09 1.11 -0.37
CA LEU A 233 -2.47 0.81 -0.02
C LEU A 233 -2.95 1.90 0.92
N VAL A 234 -3.98 2.63 0.51
CA VAL A 234 -4.66 3.65 1.31
C VAL A 234 -5.99 3.08 1.77
N VAL A 235 -6.22 3.05 3.08
CA VAL A 235 -7.46 2.59 3.69
C VAL A 235 -8.20 3.76 4.32
N GLY A 236 -9.44 3.98 3.89
CA GLY A 236 -10.33 5.00 4.40
C GLY A 236 -11.46 4.41 5.24
N LYS A 237 -11.75 5.05 6.37
CA LYS A 237 -12.98 4.82 7.13
C LYS A 237 -14.07 5.74 6.59
N ILE A 238 -15.17 5.15 6.13
CA ILE A 238 -16.28 5.89 5.53
C ILE A 238 -17.01 6.68 6.63
N ARG A 239 -17.21 7.99 6.38
CA ARG A 239 -17.90 8.92 7.28
C ARG A 239 -19.26 9.35 6.74
N LYS A 240 -19.38 9.45 5.43
CA LYS A 240 -20.62 9.85 4.75
C LYS A 240 -20.69 9.22 3.37
N THR A 241 -21.90 8.88 2.96
CA THR A 241 -22.19 8.34 1.63
C THR A 241 -23.37 9.05 1.00
N ALA A 242 -23.36 9.17 -0.32
CA ALA A 242 -24.54 9.48 -1.12
C ALA A 242 -24.56 8.57 -2.34
N ASN A 243 -25.74 8.10 -2.75
CA ASN A 243 -25.91 7.16 -3.85
C ASN A 243 -26.97 7.67 -4.82
N ARG A 244 -26.84 7.30 -6.09
CA ARG A 244 -27.79 7.63 -7.15
C ARG A 244 -27.98 6.43 -8.08
N GLU A 245 -29.19 6.28 -8.62
CA GLU A 245 -29.45 5.34 -9.71
C GLU A 245 -28.83 5.85 -11.02
N ALA A 246 -27.87 5.09 -11.54
CA ALA A 246 -27.21 5.34 -12.82
C ALA A 246 -26.56 4.05 -13.33
N ASN A 247 -26.18 4.03 -14.62
CA ASN A 247 -25.50 2.89 -15.20
C ASN A 247 -23.99 2.93 -14.89
N PRO A 248 -23.41 1.83 -14.39
CA PRO A 248 -22.00 1.77 -14.04
C PRO A 248 -21.10 1.76 -15.28
N MET A 249 -19.94 2.40 -15.16
CA MET A 249 -18.84 2.26 -16.13
C MET A 249 -17.80 1.30 -15.58
N VAL A 250 -17.30 0.39 -16.44
CA VAL A 250 -16.24 -0.55 -16.08
C VAL A 250 -15.01 -0.39 -16.96
N ASN A 251 -13.84 -0.55 -16.37
CA ASN A 251 -12.60 -0.77 -17.08
C ASN A 251 -12.46 -2.27 -17.37
N PHE A 252 -12.29 -2.63 -18.63
CA PHE A 252 -12.03 -4.00 -19.05
C PHE A 252 -11.11 -3.97 -20.28
N ASN A 253 -10.09 -4.81 -20.30
CA ASN A 253 -9.12 -4.87 -21.41
C ASN A 253 -8.54 -3.50 -21.84
N ALA A 254 -8.23 -2.65 -20.85
CA ALA A 254 -7.68 -1.30 -21.03
C ALA A 254 -8.60 -0.31 -21.78
N SER A 255 -9.92 -0.55 -21.78
CA SER A 255 -10.91 0.40 -22.27
C SER A 255 -12.18 0.41 -21.42
N THR A 256 -12.92 1.52 -21.50
CA THR A 256 -14.18 1.70 -20.79
C THR A 256 -15.32 0.96 -21.51
N HIS A 257 -16.11 0.22 -20.74
CA HIS A 257 -17.27 -0.53 -21.23
C HIS A 257 -18.49 -0.26 -20.36
N LYS A 258 -19.66 -0.59 -20.92
CA LYS A 258 -20.96 -0.60 -20.23
C LYS A 258 -21.24 -1.99 -19.68
N LEU A 259 -21.94 -2.09 -18.55
CA LEU A 259 -22.49 -3.37 -18.09
C LEU A 259 -23.84 -3.65 -18.74
N VAL A 260 -24.03 -4.88 -19.18
CA VAL A 260 -25.32 -5.39 -19.64
C VAL A 260 -25.76 -6.49 -18.67
N GLN A 261 -26.98 -6.37 -18.15
CA GLN A 261 -27.53 -7.39 -17.27
C GLN A 261 -27.69 -8.71 -18.04
N LEU A 262 -27.16 -9.79 -17.47
CA LEU A 262 -27.43 -11.13 -17.98
C LEU A 262 -28.79 -11.58 -17.46
N THR A 263 -29.68 -11.94 -18.37
CA THR A 263 -30.92 -12.63 -18.03
C THR A 263 -30.61 -14.12 -17.99
N LEU A 264 -30.60 -14.71 -16.79
CA LEU A 264 -30.54 -16.15 -16.63
C LEU A 264 -31.97 -16.70 -16.79
N HIS A 265 -32.16 -17.63 -17.72
CA HIS A 265 -33.40 -18.38 -17.91
C HIS A 265 -33.47 -19.58 -16.96
#